data_AF-A0A328AJJ2-F1
#
_entry.id   AF-A0A328AJJ2-F1
#
_cell.length_a   1.000
_cell.length_b   1.000
_cell.length_c   1.000
_cell.angle_alpha   90.00
_cell.angle_beta   90.00
_cell.angle_gamma   90.00
#
_symmetry.space_group_name_H-M   'P 1'
#
loop_
_entity.id
_entity.type
_entity.pdbx_description
1 polymer ?
#
loop_
_entity_poly.entity_id
_entity_poly.type
_entity_poly.pdbx_seq_one_letter_code
_entity_poly.pdbx_strand_id
1 'polypeptide(L)'
;MIGALAPLLLAAATPAAAPPSLGFPLSCRIGVSCEVQNYVDRDPGPGAADYRCGRETYQDHNGVDIRLLDMAAQKKGVTVLAAAPGVVSRLRDGVADVSVRAAGAASVKGQECGNGVIVDHGGGWETQYCHMARGSIAVKPGQKLAAGAPLGRVGLSGNTEYPHLHVTVRRDGKVVDPFAPDPAEAGCALKKPLWTPAAMAQLGYKQGAVLNAGFAAGPVKMEDVEAGGVAPPGAGAAYVVAYARAIDLQAGDVIALSLVSPTGATLAQRSLPPLESAKAQHIAYIGVKRPAAGWPAGTYKASYTVTRQGRPAVTRSWRIRIG
;
A
#
# COMPACT_ATOMS: atom_id res chain seq x y z
N MET A 1 -40.83 -28.32 57.40
CA MET A 1 -40.08 -27.31 56.64
C MET A 1 -39.81 -27.87 55.26
N ILE A 2 -40.53 -27.39 54.23
CA ILE A 2 -40.38 -27.84 52.84
C ILE A 2 -39.36 -26.89 52.19
N GLY A 3 -38.17 -27.40 51.90
CA GLY A 3 -37.12 -26.65 51.22
C GLY A 3 -37.40 -26.58 49.72
N ALA A 4 -37.63 -25.36 49.21
CA ALA A 4 -37.76 -25.11 47.78
C ALA A 4 -36.36 -25.11 47.13
N LEU A 5 -36.10 -26.07 46.24
CA LEU A 5 -34.95 -26.03 45.33
C LEU A 5 -35.24 -25.01 44.21
N ALA A 6 -34.47 -23.92 44.19
CA ALA A 6 -34.45 -23.00 43.07
C ALA A 6 -33.63 -23.60 41.91
N PRO A 7 -34.17 -23.65 40.67
CA PRO A 7 -33.42 -24.15 39.53
C PRO A 7 -32.35 -23.13 39.09
N LEU A 8 -31.11 -23.59 39.03
CA LEU A 8 -29.97 -22.86 38.51
C LEU A 8 -30.13 -22.72 36.98
N LEU A 9 -30.56 -21.56 36.50
CA LEU A 9 -30.59 -21.23 35.08
C LEU A 9 -29.15 -21.10 34.57
N LEU A 10 -28.64 -22.12 33.89
CA LEU A 10 -27.42 -21.99 33.09
C LEU A 10 -27.71 -21.01 31.94
N ALA A 11 -27.11 -19.82 32.00
CA ALA A 11 -27.07 -18.91 30.87
C ALA A 11 -26.28 -19.60 29.73
N ALA A 12 -26.98 -19.98 28.66
CA ALA A 12 -26.35 -20.49 27.45
C ALA A 12 -25.51 -19.35 26.84
N ALA A 13 -24.18 -19.47 26.90
CA ALA A 13 -23.28 -18.55 26.23
C ALA A 13 -23.59 -18.62 24.72
N THR A 14 -24.00 -17.48 24.14
CA THR A 14 -24.13 -17.36 22.68
C THR A 14 -22.77 -17.69 22.04
N PRO A 15 -22.71 -18.61 21.06
CA PRO A 15 -21.45 -18.93 20.41
C PRO A 15 -20.84 -17.64 19.83
N ALA A 16 -19.54 -17.44 20.09
CA ALA A 16 -18.83 -16.29 19.55
C ALA A 16 -18.95 -16.31 18.01
N ALA A 17 -19.32 -15.18 17.43
CA ALA A 17 -19.44 -15.10 15.97
C ALA A 17 -18.10 -15.44 15.31
N ALA A 18 -18.16 -16.20 14.23
CA ALA A 18 -16.97 -16.57 13.47
C ALA A 18 -16.26 -15.32 12.92
N PRO A 19 -14.91 -15.31 12.86
CA PRO A 19 -14.18 -14.22 12.22
C PRO A 19 -14.60 -14.02 10.76
N PRO A 20 -14.61 -12.78 10.24
CA PRO A 20 -14.95 -12.52 8.85
C PRO A 20 -13.87 -13.07 7.91
N SER A 21 -14.29 -13.56 6.74
CA SER A 21 -13.39 -13.91 5.64
C SER A 21 -13.22 -12.70 4.71
N LEU A 22 -12.01 -12.15 4.66
CA LEU A 22 -11.71 -10.87 4.01
C LEU A 22 -11.23 -11.06 2.57
N GLY A 23 -11.96 -10.54 1.61
CA GLY A 23 -11.53 -10.32 0.24
C GLY A 23 -10.56 -9.14 0.11
N PHE A 24 -9.87 -9.05 -1.02
CA PHE A 24 -8.98 -7.93 -1.30
C PHE A 24 -9.79 -6.62 -1.46
N PRO A 25 -9.48 -5.54 -0.73
CA PRO A 25 -10.38 -4.41 -0.58
C PRO A 25 -10.27 -3.33 -1.67
N LEU A 26 -9.59 -3.62 -2.79
CA LEU A 26 -9.36 -2.66 -3.86
C LEU A 26 -9.52 -3.26 -5.26
N SER A 27 -9.96 -2.44 -6.21
CA SER A 27 -9.96 -2.78 -7.64
C SER A 27 -8.60 -2.51 -8.31
N CYS A 28 -7.50 -2.88 -7.65
CA CYS A 28 -6.14 -2.78 -8.16
C CYS A 28 -5.47 -4.16 -8.13
N ARG A 29 -4.24 -4.27 -8.65
CA ARG A 29 -3.46 -5.50 -8.60
C ARG A 29 -2.08 -5.22 -8.02
N ILE A 30 -1.76 -5.89 -6.91
CA ILE A 30 -0.48 -5.77 -6.22
C ILE A 30 0.68 -6.10 -7.18
N GLY A 31 1.75 -5.30 -7.14
CA GLY A 31 2.91 -5.43 -8.02
C GLY A 31 2.71 -4.93 -9.46
N VAL A 32 1.51 -4.43 -9.79
CA VAL A 32 1.16 -3.87 -11.10
C VAL A 32 0.59 -2.46 -11.00
N SER A 33 -0.47 -2.23 -10.23
CA SER A 33 -1.16 -0.94 -10.12
C SER A 33 -1.34 -0.43 -8.69
N CYS A 34 -0.88 -1.21 -7.71
CA CYS A 34 -0.77 -0.85 -6.30
C CYS A 34 0.28 -1.74 -5.63
N GLU A 35 0.64 -1.42 -4.39
CA GLU A 35 1.53 -2.23 -3.56
C GLU A 35 1.12 -2.07 -2.09
N VAL A 36 1.47 -3.05 -1.24
CA VAL A 36 1.42 -2.84 0.21
C VAL A 36 2.54 -1.87 0.58
N GLN A 37 2.27 -0.95 1.49
CA GLN A 37 3.23 0.04 1.95
C GLN A 37 3.59 -0.14 3.42
N ASN A 38 2.59 -0.49 4.24
CA ASN A 38 2.75 -0.75 5.66
C ASN A 38 1.78 -1.85 6.09
N TYR A 39 2.24 -2.71 6.98
CA TYR A 39 1.45 -3.70 7.71
C TYR A 39 1.13 -3.22 9.12
N VAL A 40 0.27 -3.94 9.83
CA VAL A 40 -0.05 -3.66 11.24
C VAL A 40 1.23 -3.80 12.07
N ASP A 41 1.48 -2.84 12.95
CA ASP A 41 2.51 -2.93 13.97
C ASP A 41 2.08 -3.89 15.08
N ARG A 42 2.91 -4.88 15.35
CA ARG A 42 2.71 -5.89 16.39
C ARG A 42 3.70 -5.75 17.54
N ASP A 43 4.65 -4.81 17.46
CA ASP A 43 5.58 -4.55 18.55
C ASP A 43 4.86 -3.74 19.64
N PRO A 44 4.73 -4.25 20.88
CA PRO A 44 4.14 -3.49 21.97
C PRO A 44 5.12 -2.46 22.58
N GLY A 45 6.40 -2.50 22.19
CA GLY A 45 7.45 -1.60 22.62
C GLY A 45 7.56 -0.33 21.76
N PRO A 46 8.66 0.44 21.92
CA PRO A 46 8.94 1.64 21.12
C PRO A 46 9.54 1.33 19.73
N GLY A 47 9.54 0.05 19.34
CA GLY A 47 9.92 -0.41 18.02
C GLY A 47 8.70 -0.62 17.14
N ALA A 48 8.91 -1.02 15.90
CA ALA A 48 7.83 -1.39 15.01
C ALA A 48 8.19 -2.68 14.28
N ALA A 49 7.28 -3.64 14.29
CA ALA A 49 7.47 -4.94 13.66
C ALA A 49 6.17 -5.46 13.05
N ASP A 50 6.23 -5.85 11.77
CA ASP A 50 5.09 -6.46 11.09
C ASP A 50 4.88 -7.94 11.51
N TYR A 51 3.85 -8.61 10.98
CA TYR A 51 3.56 -10.02 11.27
C TYR A 51 4.65 -11.02 10.89
N ARG A 52 5.66 -10.61 10.11
CA ARG A 52 6.88 -11.36 9.77
C ARG A 52 8.10 -10.86 10.53
N CYS A 53 7.92 -10.00 11.54
CA CYS A 53 8.98 -9.28 12.23
C CYS A 53 9.87 -8.46 11.29
N GLY A 54 9.33 -8.10 10.13
CA GLY A 54 9.92 -7.14 9.23
C GLY A 54 9.64 -5.72 9.67
N ARG A 55 10.17 -4.77 8.89
CA ARG A 55 10.13 -3.34 9.19
C ARG A 55 9.21 -2.57 8.23
N GLU A 56 8.35 -3.27 7.48
CA GLU A 56 7.36 -2.64 6.60
C GLU A 56 6.15 -2.19 7.42
N THR A 57 6.41 -1.34 8.41
CA THR A 57 5.46 -0.74 9.35
C THR A 57 6.15 0.40 10.13
N TYR A 58 5.41 1.09 10.98
CA TYR A 58 5.92 2.11 11.90
C TYR A 58 5.13 2.07 13.21
N GLN A 59 5.67 2.73 14.24
CA GLN A 59 5.11 2.72 15.60
C GLN A 59 3.61 3.00 15.59
N ASP A 60 2.85 2.13 16.26
CA ASP A 60 1.40 2.23 16.46
C ASP A 60 0.56 2.16 15.17
N HIS A 61 1.16 1.73 14.06
CA HIS A 61 0.41 1.56 12.81
C HIS A 61 -0.64 0.45 12.97
N ASN A 62 -1.91 0.80 12.82
CA ASN A 62 -3.02 -0.04 13.24
C ASN A 62 -3.80 -0.69 12.08
N GLY A 63 -3.24 -0.67 10.87
CA GLY A 63 -3.91 -1.20 9.69
C GLY A 63 -2.95 -1.67 8.61
N VAL A 64 -3.49 -1.92 7.44
CA VAL A 64 -2.72 -2.24 6.23
C VAL A 64 -2.89 -1.09 5.25
N ASP A 65 -1.77 -0.50 4.83
CA ASP A 65 -1.75 0.54 3.81
C ASP A 65 -1.51 -0.08 2.45
N ILE A 66 -2.50 0.03 1.55
CA ILE A 66 -2.37 -0.39 0.16
C ILE A 66 -2.32 0.85 -0.71
N ARG A 67 -1.11 1.20 -1.16
CA ARG A 67 -0.83 2.41 -1.91
C ARG A 67 -1.04 2.24 -3.39
N LEU A 68 -1.54 3.30 -4.03
CA LEU A 68 -1.50 3.42 -5.48
C LEU A 68 -0.10 3.85 -5.93
N LEU A 69 0.13 3.80 -7.24
CA LEU A 69 1.42 4.16 -7.82
C LEU A 69 1.70 5.67 -7.72
N ASP A 70 0.67 6.50 -7.90
CA ASP A 70 0.75 7.95 -7.99
C ASP A 70 -0.65 8.59 -7.98
N MET A 71 -0.70 9.92 -7.97
CA MET A 71 -1.93 10.70 -8.05
C MET A 71 -2.64 10.59 -9.40
N ALA A 72 -1.96 10.20 -10.49
CA ALA A 72 -2.63 9.96 -11.76
C ALA A 72 -3.50 8.69 -11.71
N ALA A 73 -3.03 7.63 -11.03
CA ALA A 73 -3.83 6.45 -10.73
C ALA A 73 -5.02 6.78 -9.81
N GLN A 74 -4.81 7.63 -8.80
CA GLN A 74 -5.90 8.11 -7.93
C GLN A 74 -6.98 8.85 -8.73
N LYS A 75 -6.58 9.79 -9.60
CA LYS A 75 -7.51 10.57 -10.45
C LYS A 75 -8.29 9.70 -11.44
N LYS A 76 -7.70 8.63 -11.96
CA LYS A 76 -8.40 7.64 -12.79
C LYS A 76 -9.49 6.88 -12.01
N GLY A 77 -9.37 6.85 -10.68
CA GLY A 77 -10.30 6.19 -9.78
C GLY A 77 -9.94 4.72 -9.56
N VAL A 78 -9.65 4.38 -8.30
CA VAL A 78 -9.53 2.99 -7.85
C VAL A 78 -10.61 2.75 -6.81
N THR A 79 -11.46 1.77 -7.05
CA THR A 79 -12.63 1.47 -6.21
C THR A 79 -12.17 0.78 -4.93
N VAL A 80 -12.70 1.26 -3.80
CA VAL A 80 -12.63 0.59 -2.49
C VAL A 80 -13.79 -0.38 -2.39
N LEU A 81 -13.50 -1.62 -2.03
CA LEU A 81 -14.45 -2.73 -1.98
C LEU A 81 -14.63 -3.20 -0.54
N ALA A 82 -15.86 -3.55 -0.17
CA ALA A 82 -16.14 -4.22 1.09
C ALA A 82 -15.38 -5.55 1.13
N ALA A 83 -14.50 -5.72 2.11
CA ALA A 83 -13.69 -6.93 2.24
C ALA A 83 -14.55 -8.14 2.61
N ALA A 84 -15.59 -7.96 3.42
CA ALA A 84 -16.51 -9.01 3.82
C ALA A 84 -17.97 -8.50 3.80
N PRO A 85 -18.97 -9.39 3.80
CA PRO A 85 -20.36 -8.99 3.97
C PRO A 85 -20.56 -8.31 5.33
N GLY A 86 -21.49 -7.36 5.41
CA GLY A 86 -21.74 -6.64 6.64
C GLY A 86 -22.76 -5.52 6.49
N VAL A 87 -22.85 -4.67 7.49
CA VAL A 87 -23.72 -3.49 7.51
C VAL A 87 -22.85 -2.25 7.69
N VAL A 88 -23.08 -1.22 6.88
CA VAL A 88 -22.42 0.09 7.08
C VAL A 88 -22.87 0.65 8.42
N SER A 89 -21.95 0.75 9.39
CA SER A 89 -22.27 1.24 10.73
C SER A 89 -22.23 2.77 10.77
N ARG A 90 -21.16 3.37 10.23
CA ARG A 90 -20.97 4.82 10.12
C ARG A 90 -19.99 5.17 9.01
N LEU A 91 -20.01 6.43 8.59
CA LEU A 91 -19.11 6.96 7.57
C LEU A 91 -18.80 8.43 7.85
N ARG A 92 -17.75 8.94 7.21
CA ARG A 92 -17.44 10.37 7.10
C ARG A 92 -17.13 10.69 5.65
N ASP A 93 -17.64 11.81 5.15
CA ASP A 93 -17.26 12.39 3.87
C ASP A 93 -17.14 13.92 3.99
N GLY A 94 -16.49 14.57 3.03
CA GLY A 94 -16.31 16.02 2.93
C GLY A 94 -14.91 16.53 3.24
N VAL A 95 -14.01 15.69 3.78
CA VAL A 95 -12.61 16.04 4.03
C VAL A 95 -11.88 16.17 2.70
N ALA A 96 -11.10 17.25 2.53
CA ALA A 96 -10.38 17.51 1.29
C ALA A 96 -9.30 16.45 1.01
N ASP A 97 -9.12 16.11 -0.27
CA ASP A 97 -8.01 15.28 -0.73
C ASP A 97 -6.74 16.13 -0.84
N VAL A 98 -6.01 16.27 0.27
CA VAL A 98 -4.78 17.06 0.37
C VAL A 98 -3.78 16.33 1.25
N SER A 99 -2.55 16.17 0.75
CA SER A 99 -1.45 15.57 1.52
C SER A 99 -1.18 16.35 2.80
N VAL A 100 -1.00 15.66 3.93
CA VAL A 100 -0.63 16.31 5.19
C VAL A 100 0.74 16.99 5.16
N ARG A 101 1.60 16.63 4.20
CA ARG A 101 2.84 17.39 3.95
C ARG A 101 2.56 18.83 3.51
N ALA A 102 1.46 19.04 2.80
CA ALA A 102 1.05 20.35 2.32
C ALA A 102 0.13 21.08 3.32
N ALA A 103 -0.84 20.37 3.91
CA ALA A 103 -1.82 20.96 4.83
C ALA A 103 -1.36 21.04 6.30
N GLY A 104 -0.34 20.27 6.68
CA GLY A 104 0.11 20.10 8.05
C GLY A 104 -0.76 19.11 8.84
N ALA A 105 -0.14 18.24 9.66
CA ALA A 105 -0.85 17.22 10.43
C ALA A 105 -1.93 17.77 11.38
N ALA A 106 -1.74 18.99 11.90
CA ALA A 106 -2.73 19.64 12.77
C ALA A 106 -4.07 19.91 12.06
N SER A 107 -4.09 20.02 10.73
CA SER A 107 -5.30 20.30 9.93
C SER A 107 -6.31 19.15 9.93
N VAL A 108 -5.87 17.93 10.28
CA VAL A 108 -6.70 16.72 10.27
C VAL A 108 -6.92 16.13 11.66
N LYS A 109 -6.66 16.90 12.73
CA LYS A 109 -6.89 16.45 14.12
C LYS A 109 -8.37 16.07 14.34
N GLY A 110 -8.61 14.86 14.83
CA GLY A 110 -9.95 14.25 14.99
C GLY A 110 -10.56 13.72 13.67
N GLN A 111 -9.85 13.88 12.56
CA GLN A 111 -10.21 13.45 11.22
C GLN A 111 -9.07 12.69 10.55
N GLU A 112 -8.25 11.98 11.32
CA GLU A 112 -7.04 11.29 10.86
C GLU A 112 -7.38 10.24 9.80
N CYS A 113 -8.51 9.54 9.95
CA CYS A 113 -9.02 8.61 8.93
C CYS A 113 -9.49 9.31 7.63
N GLY A 114 -9.68 10.63 7.64
CA GLY A 114 -10.23 11.39 6.53
C GLY A 114 -11.68 10.98 6.22
N ASN A 115 -12.00 10.89 4.94
CA ASN A 115 -13.23 10.26 4.49
C ASN A 115 -13.09 8.74 4.61
N GLY A 116 -14.14 8.09 5.09
CA GLY A 116 -14.07 6.66 5.34
C GLY A 116 -15.40 6.02 5.69
N VAL A 117 -15.40 4.69 5.65
CA VAL A 117 -16.55 3.83 5.92
C VAL A 117 -16.17 2.81 6.98
N ILE A 118 -17.07 2.53 7.92
CA ILE A 118 -16.96 1.38 8.81
C ILE A 118 -18.07 0.39 8.48
N VAL A 119 -17.68 -0.88 8.35
CA VAL A 119 -18.60 -2.00 8.09
C VAL A 119 -18.55 -2.93 9.30
N ASP A 120 -19.71 -3.13 9.92
CA ASP A 120 -19.94 -4.11 10.99
C ASP A 120 -20.25 -5.48 10.38
N HIS A 121 -19.50 -6.49 10.81
CA HIS A 121 -19.61 -7.88 10.36
C HIS A 121 -20.35 -8.77 11.37
N GLY A 122 -20.75 -8.22 12.53
CA GLY A 122 -21.37 -8.94 13.64
C GLY A 122 -20.36 -9.51 14.63
N GLY A 123 -20.83 -9.79 15.85
CA GLY A 123 -20.02 -10.37 16.93
C GLY A 123 -18.75 -9.59 17.28
N GLY A 124 -18.85 -8.26 17.20
CA GLY A 124 -17.78 -7.33 17.54
C GLY A 124 -16.78 -7.06 16.41
N TRP A 125 -16.89 -7.75 15.27
CA TRP A 125 -15.98 -7.56 14.14
C TRP A 125 -16.36 -6.36 13.29
N GLU A 126 -15.39 -5.49 13.00
CA GLU A 126 -15.56 -4.39 12.05
C GLU A 126 -14.33 -4.23 11.14
N THR A 127 -14.57 -3.69 9.95
CA THR A 127 -13.53 -3.15 9.08
C THR A 127 -13.73 -1.65 8.91
N GLN A 128 -12.64 -0.89 8.97
CA GLN A 128 -12.62 0.54 8.70
C GLN A 128 -11.76 0.82 7.47
N TYR A 129 -12.31 1.60 6.54
CA TYR A 129 -11.68 2.02 5.29
C TYR A 129 -11.43 3.53 5.35
N CYS A 130 -10.17 3.95 5.39
CA CYS A 130 -9.77 5.35 5.54
C CYS A 130 -9.15 5.94 4.26
N HIS A 131 -8.95 7.26 4.27
CA HIS A 131 -8.31 8.05 3.21
C HIS A 131 -9.05 7.98 1.86
N MET A 132 -10.37 7.81 1.90
CA MET A 132 -11.20 7.77 0.70
C MET A 132 -11.32 9.14 0.03
N ALA A 133 -11.60 9.16 -1.27
CA ALA A 133 -11.71 10.39 -2.05
C ALA A 133 -12.95 11.17 -1.65
N ARG A 134 -12.82 12.49 -1.55
CA ARG A 134 -13.92 13.40 -1.19
C ARG A 134 -15.11 13.22 -2.15
N GLY A 135 -16.30 13.03 -1.60
CA GLY A 135 -17.53 12.88 -2.38
C GLY A 135 -17.62 11.57 -3.16
N SER A 136 -16.76 10.58 -2.87
CA SER A 136 -16.75 9.30 -3.59
C SER A 136 -17.52 8.19 -2.89
N ILE A 137 -17.93 8.37 -1.63
CA ILE A 137 -18.61 7.33 -0.85
C ILE A 137 -20.01 7.11 -1.43
N ALA A 138 -20.28 5.87 -1.85
CA ALA A 138 -21.49 5.48 -2.58
C ALA A 138 -22.47 4.65 -1.73
N VAL A 139 -22.25 4.59 -0.42
CA VAL A 139 -23.04 3.80 0.54
C VAL A 139 -23.58 4.68 1.66
N LYS A 140 -24.57 4.16 2.40
CA LYS A 140 -25.20 4.88 3.52
C LYS A 140 -25.26 4.04 4.81
N PRO A 141 -25.30 4.64 6.00
CA PRO A 141 -25.49 3.91 7.25
C PRO A 141 -26.73 2.98 7.20
N GLY A 142 -26.61 1.79 7.77
CA GLY A 142 -27.62 0.74 7.76
C GLY A 142 -27.69 -0.08 6.46
N GLN A 143 -26.92 0.27 5.43
CA GLN A 143 -26.89 -0.48 4.18
C GLN A 143 -26.20 -1.84 4.39
N LYS A 144 -26.88 -2.92 3.99
CA LYS A 144 -26.30 -4.26 3.90
C LYS A 144 -25.41 -4.36 2.66
N LEU A 145 -24.24 -4.96 2.84
CA LEU A 145 -23.22 -5.13 1.81
C LEU A 145 -22.89 -6.61 1.65
N ALA A 146 -22.66 -7.02 0.41
CA ALA A 146 -21.94 -8.26 0.09
C ALA A 146 -20.43 -7.99 0.07
N ALA A 147 -19.61 -9.04 0.21
CA ALA A 147 -18.18 -8.94 -0.10
C ALA A 147 -17.99 -8.48 -1.55
N GLY A 148 -17.02 -7.60 -1.77
CA GLY A 148 -16.75 -6.98 -3.08
C GLY A 148 -17.69 -5.83 -3.43
N ALA A 149 -18.67 -5.47 -2.60
CA ALA A 149 -19.54 -4.33 -2.87
C ALA A 149 -18.72 -3.02 -2.93
N PRO A 150 -18.91 -2.16 -3.95
CA PRO A 150 -18.25 -0.86 -4.02
C PRO A 150 -18.64 0.05 -2.84
N LEU A 151 -17.66 0.63 -2.16
CA LEU A 151 -17.84 1.59 -1.07
C LEU A 151 -17.62 3.03 -1.53
N GLY A 152 -16.65 3.23 -2.42
CA GLY A 152 -16.23 4.53 -2.94
C GLY A 152 -14.88 4.41 -3.65
N ARG A 153 -14.04 5.45 -3.60
CA ARG A 153 -12.73 5.46 -4.27
C ARG A 153 -11.59 5.83 -3.33
N VAL A 154 -10.39 5.36 -3.64
CA VAL A 154 -9.14 5.78 -2.96
C VAL A 154 -8.92 7.27 -3.16
N GLY A 155 -8.55 7.97 -2.09
CA GLY A 155 -8.33 9.41 -2.06
C GLY A 155 -6.99 9.80 -1.46
N LEU A 156 -6.96 11.00 -0.88
CA LEU A 156 -5.83 11.60 -0.19
C LEU A 156 -6.31 12.43 1.01
N SER A 157 -7.40 12.01 1.65
CA SER A 157 -8.00 12.73 2.78
C SER A 157 -7.50 12.23 4.13
N GLY A 158 -7.49 13.09 5.14
CA GLY A 158 -7.02 12.72 6.49
C GLY A 158 -5.50 12.71 6.61
N ASN A 159 -4.97 11.92 7.54
CA ASN A 159 -3.54 11.86 7.86
C ASN A 159 -2.76 11.00 6.86
N THR A 160 -2.64 11.48 5.62
CA THR A 160 -2.04 10.74 4.51
C THR A 160 -1.11 11.60 3.66
N GLU A 161 -0.01 11.01 3.18
CA GLU A 161 0.98 11.72 2.36
C GLU A 161 0.91 11.36 0.86
N TYR A 162 0.32 10.21 0.53
CA TYR A 162 0.25 9.61 -0.81
C TYR A 162 -1.07 8.84 -0.98
N PRO A 163 -1.57 8.63 -2.20
CA PRO A 163 -2.89 8.02 -2.40
C PRO A 163 -2.87 6.53 -2.03
N HIS A 164 -3.61 6.16 -0.99
CA HIS A 164 -3.69 4.79 -0.50
C HIS A 164 -5.01 4.53 0.21
N LEU A 165 -5.34 3.25 0.36
CA LEU A 165 -6.35 2.80 1.32
C LEU A 165 -5.63 2.35 2.58
N HIS A 166 -6.01 2.90 3.73
CA HIS A 166 -5.70 2.32 5.03
C HIS A 166 -6.90 1.50 5.49
N VAL A 167 -6.69 0.20 5.70
CA VAL A 167 -7.73 -0.71 6.20
C VAL A 167 -7.38 -1.23 7.59
N THR A 168 -8.23 -0.94 8.57
CA THR A 168 -8.12 -1.47 9.93
C THR A 168 -9.15 -2.57 10.13
N VAL A 169 -8.76 -3.67 10.76
CA VAL A 169 -9.70 -4.69 11.27
C VAL A 169 -9.76 -4.56 12.79
N ARG A 170 -10.96 -4.59 13.36
CA ARG A 170 -11.13 -4.64 14.81
C ARG A 170 -12.06 -5.75 15.25
N ARG A 171 -11.86 -6.19 16.48
CA ARG A 171 -12.80 -7.01 17.23
C ARG A 171 -13.02 -6.37 18.60
N ASP A 172 -14.27 -6.08 18.95
CA ASP A 172 -14.65 -5.46 20.23
C ASP A 172 -13.84 -4.17 20.51
N GLY A 173 -13.64 -3.36 19.46
CA GLY A 173 -12.90 -2.10 19.52
C GLY A 173 -11.36 -2.23 19.52
N LYS A 174 -10.81 -3.45 19.58
CA LYS A 174 -9.36 -3.69 19.56
C LYS A 174 -8.87 -4.00 18.15
N VAL A 175 -7.72 -3.44 17.78
CA VAL A 175 -7.07 -3.72 16.49
C VAL A 175 -6.69 -5.19 16.40
N VAL A 176 -6.95 -5.78 15.24
CA VAL A 176 -6.59 -7.16 14.89
C VAL A 176 -5.75 -7.13 13.63
N ASP A 177 -4.60 -7.80 13.65
CA ASP A 177 -3.80 -8.00 12.45
C ASP A 177 -4.49 -9.05 11.54
N PRO A 178 -4.91 -8.70 10.32
CA PRO A 178 -5.61 -9.64 9.44
C PRO A 178 -4.71 -10.76 8.88
N PHE A 179 -3.38 -10.67 9.03
CA PHE A 179 -2.42 -11.73 8.69
C PHE A 179 -2.16 -12.70 9.86
N ALA A 180 -2.37 -12.25 11.10
CA ALA A 180 -2.15 -13.02 12.32
C ALA A 180 -3.09 -12.55 13.45
N PRO A 181 -4.39 -12.92 13.40
CA PRO A 181 -5.43 -12.32 14.24
C PRO A 181 -5.42 -12.75 15.70
N ASP A 182 -4.64 -13.75 16.09
CA ASP A 182 -4.48 -14.15 17.49
C ASP A 182 -3.36 -13.35 18.17
N PRO A 183 -3.67 -12.45 19.11
CA PRO A 183 -2.67 -11.64 19.81
C PRO A 183 -1.85 -12.46 20.82
N ALA A 184 -2.34 -13.61 21.29
CA ALA A 184 -1.62 -14.47 22.24
C ALA A 184 -0.54 -15.30 21.54
N GLU A 185 -0.64 -15.47 20.22
CA GLU A 185 0.29 -16.26 19.44
C GLU A 185 1.53 -15.43 19.03
N ALA A 186 2.49 -15.29 19.94
CA ALA A 186 3.79 -14.66 19.66
C ALA A 186 4.50 -15.27 18.42
N GLY A 187 5.21 -14.43 17.66
CA GLY A 187 6.13 -14.85 16.60
C GLY A 187 5.83 -14.31 15.18
N CYS A 188 6.80 -14.51 14.30
CA CYS A 188 6.94 -13.90 12.97
C CYS A 188 6.28 -14.69 11.82
N ALA A 189 5.23 -15.46 12.11
CA ALA A 189 4.61 -16.37 11.14
C ALA A 189 3.20 -15.91 10.76
N LEU A 190 2.83 -16.17 9.51
CA LEU A 190 1.43 -16.15 9.08
C LEU A 190 0.67 -17.21 9.88
N LYS A 191 -0.40 -16.82 10.57
CA LYS A 191 -1.19 -17.74 11.39
C LYS A 191 -2.66 -17.46 11.18
N LYS A 192 -3.38 -18.40 10.55
CA LYS A 192 -4.85 -18.33 10.32
C LYS A 192 -5.30 -16.93 9.84
N PRO A 193 -4.77 -16.44 8.70
CA PRO A 193 -5.11 -15.11 8.22
C PRO A 193 -6.62 -14.99 8.00
N LEU A 194 -7.16 -13.80 8.24
CA LEU A 194 -8.55 -13.47 7.95
C LEU A 194 -8.79 -13.32 6.44
N TRP A 195 -7.73 -13.04 5.68
CA TRP A 195 -7.78 -12.94 4.23
C TRP A 195 -8.15 -14.26 3.55
N THR A 196 -9.04 -14.19 2.57
CA THR A 196 -9.33 -15.29 1.65
C THR A 196 -8.05 -15.74 0.91
N PRO A 197 -7.98 -17.00 0.45
CA PRO A 197 -6.85 -17.47 -0.37
C PRO A 197 -6.58 -16.60 -1.60
N ALA A 198 -7.63 -16.09 -2.26
CA ALA A 198 -7.52 -15.20 -3.41
C ALA A 198 -6.92 -13.84 -3.04
N ALA A 199 -7.27 -13.29 -1.87
CA ALA A 199 -6.65 -12.07 -1.36
C ALA A 199 -5.18 -12.31 -1.00
N MET A 200 -4.87 -13.42 -0.32
CA MET A 200 -3.51 -13.81 0.05
C MET A 200 -2.58 -14.01 -1.15
N ALA A 201 -3.10 -14.48 -2.29
CA ALA A 201 -2.33 -14.60 -3.52
C ALA A 201 -1.81 -13.25 -4.04
N GLN A 202 -2.49 -12.14 -3.70
CA GLN A 202 -2.03 -10.79 -4.03
C GLN A 202 -1.22 -10.15 -2.89
N LEU A 203 -1.60 -10.40 -1.64
CA LEU A 203 -1.02 -9.83 -0.42
C LEU A 203 0.22 -10.59 0.09
N GLY A 204 0.78 -11.50 -0.72
CA GLY A 204 1.97 -12.25 -0.36
C GLY A 204 3.09 -11.32 0.11
N TYR A 205 3.69 -11.66 1.27
CA TYR A 205 4.72 -10.84 1.90
C TYR A 205 5.91 -10.61 0.97
N LYS A 206 6.33 -9.35 0.84
CA LYS A 206 7.54 -8.95 0.13
C LYS A 206 8.38 -8.09 1.08
N GLN A 207 9.68 -8.04 0.85
CA GLN A 207 10.55 -7.12 1.59
C GLN A 207 11.09 -6.09 0.60
N GLY A 208 10.26 -5.09 0.32
CA GLY A 208 10.50 -4.08 -0.69
C GLY A 208 9.92 -4.42 -2.07
N ALA A 209 9.64 -3.36 -2.82
CA ALA A 209 9.08 -3.44 -4.16
C ALA A 209 9.48 -2.22 -5.00
N VAL A 210 9.53 -2.39 -6.34
CA VAL A 210 9.52 -1.24 -7.25
C VAL A 210 8.08 -0.82 -7.49
N LEU A 211 7.74 0.36 -6.99
CA LEU A 211 6.43 0.97 -7.13
C LEU A 211 6.27 1.62 -8.50
N ASN A 212 7.17 2.52 -8.88
CA ASN A 212 7.16 3.16 -10.20
C ASN A 212 8.48 2.88 -10.91
N ALA A 213 8.44 2.68 -12.22
CA ALA A 213 9.61 2.73 -13.06
C ALA A 213 9.23 3.29 -14.42
N GLY A 214 10.12 4.07 -15.01
CA GLY A 214 9.81 4.77 -16.26
C GLY A 214 11.02 5.39 -16.90
N PHE A 215 10.76 6.14 -17.96
CA PHE A 215 11.75 6.96 -18.64
C PHE A 215 11.34 8.43 -18.56
N ALA A 216 12.33 9.32 -18.53
CA ALA A 216 12.14 10.76 -18.48
C ALA A 216 13.04 11.48 -19.49
N ALA A 217 12.61 12.65 -19.94
CA ALA A 217 13.37 13.54 -20.83
C ALA A 217 14.41 14.42 -20.10
N GLY A 218 14.53 14.29 -18.77
CA GLY A 218 15.38 15.11 -17.91
C GLY A 218 15.47 14.55 -16.48
N PRO A 219 16.04 15.32 -15.53
CA PRO A 219 16.14 14.91 -14.13
C PRO A 219 14.76 14.56 -13.54
N VAL A 220 14.73 13.57 -12.65
CA VAL A 220 13.50 13.07 -12.04
C VAL A 220 13.48 13.39 -10.55
N LYS A 221 12.41 14.03 -10.08
CA LYS A 221 12.17 14.29 -8.65
C LYS A 221 11.05 13.39 -8.12
N MET A 222 11.04 13.19 -6.80
CA MET A 222 10.03 12.34 -6.15
C MET A 222 8.62 12.90 -6.34
N GLU A 223 8.49 14.23 -6.27
CA GLU A 223 7.22 14.93 -6.37
C GLU A 223 6.59 14.76 -7.76
N ASP A 224 7.41 14.79 -8.81
CA ASP A 224 6.96 14.58 -10.19
C ASP A 224 6.47 13.15 -10.41
N VAL A 225 7.14 12.16 -9.79
CA VAL A 225 6.71 10.75 -9.82
C VAL A 225 5.41 10.57 -9.05
N GLU A 226 5.30 11.13 -7.85
CA GLU A 226 4.07 11.06 -7.03
C GLU A 226 2.88 11.74 -7.71
N ALA A 227 3.11 12.85 -8.43
CA ALA A 227 2.08 13.52 -9.20
C ALA A 227 1.63 12.71 -10.44
N GLY A 228 2.42 11.72 -10.88
CA GLY A 228 2.24 11.03 -12.16
C GLY A 228 2.60 11.90 -13.37
N GLY A 229 3.48 12.90 -13.18
CA GLY A 229 3.78 13.96 -14.15
C GLY A 229 5.07 13.76 -14.95
N VAL A 230 5.74 12.62 -14.83
CA VAL A 230 7.02 12.39 -15.52
C VAL A 230 6.79 12.12 -17.01
N ALA A 231 7.19 13.10 -17.84
CA ALA A 231 7.06 13.00 -19.29
C ALA A 231 8.13 12.04 -19.88
N PRO A 232 7.72 11.05 -20.69
CA PRO A 232 8.65 10.16 -21.36
C PRO A 232 9.49 10.90 -22.42
N PRO A 233 10.73 10.45 -22.71
CA PRO A 233 11.56 11.04 -23.76
C PRO A 233 11.01 10.71 -25.15
N GLY A 234 10.86 11.75 -25.98
CA GLY A 234 10.64 11.61 -27.43
C GLY A 234 11.95 11.62 -28.24
N ALA A 235 11.85 11.48 -29.56
CA ALA A 235 13.00 11.44 -30.47
C ALA A 235 13.91 12.70 -30.40
N GLY A 236 13.34 13.84 -29.98
CA GLY A 236 14.06 15.10 -29.81
C GLY A 236 14.64 15.33 -28.40
N ALA A 237 14.38 14.45 -27.43
CA ALA A 237 14.70 14.70 -26.03
C ALA A 237 16.19 14.96 -25.80
N ALA A 238 16.53 15.97 -24.98
CA ALA A 238 17.92 16.27 -24.65
C ALA A 238 18.59 15.15 -23.83
N TYR A 239 17.80 14.41 -23.07
CA TYR A 239 18.24 13.29 -22.26
C TYR A 239 17.29 12.09 -22.42
N VAL A 240 17.85 10.90 -22.27
CA VAL A 240 17.10 9.69 -21.95
C VAL A 240 17.52 9.28 -20.56
N VAL A 241 16.60 9.41 -19.62
CA VAL A 241 16.77 9.04 -18.21
C VAL A 241 15.86 7.85 -17.93
N ALA A 242 16.38 6.80 -17.31
CA ALA A 242 15.60 5.73 -16.72
C ALA A 242 15.54 5.93 -15.21
N TYR A 243 14.37 5.79 -14.61
CA TYR A 243 14.19 5.94 -13.15
C TYR A 243 13.37 4.80 -12.57
N ALA A 244 13.58 4.54 -11.29
CA ALA A 244 12.73 3.69 -10.48
C ALA A 244 12.56 4.28 -9.09
N ARG A 245 11.35 4.18 -8.56
CA ARG A 245 10.99 4.44 -7.18
C ARG A 245 10.67 3.12 -6.51
N ALA A 246 11.43 2.78 -5.49
CA ALA A 246 11.20 1.61 -4.66
C ALA A 246 10.68 2.01 -3.27
N ILE A 247 10.03 1.06 -2.60
CA ILE A 247 9.51 1.17 -1.23
C ILE A 247 10.09 0.06 -0.37
N ASP A 248 10.06 0.24 0.95
CA ASP A 248 10.58 -0.71 1.96
C ASP A 248 12.01 -1.20 1.64
N LEU A 249 12.93 -0.24 1.47
CA LEU A 249 14.36 -0.56 1.37
C LEU A 249 15.00 -0.56 2.77
N GLN A 250 15.98 -1.43 2.96
CA GLN A 250 16.66 -1.64 4.23
C GLN A 250 18.03 -0.96 4.23
N ALA A 251 18.55 -0.68 5.44
CA ALA A 251 19.94 -0.26 5.57
C ALA A 251 20.88 -1.35 5.02
N GLY A 252 21.91 -0.94 4.31
CA GLY A 252 22.86 -1.83 3.63
C GLY A 252 22.40 -2.34 2.25
N ASP A 253 21.16 -2.06 1.82
CA ASP A 253 20.72 -2.37 0.45
C ASP A 253 21.58 -1.62 -0.57
N VAL A 254 21.99 -2.32 -1.63
CA VAL A 254 22.76 -1.76 -2.75
C VAL A 254 21.87 -1.69 -3.97
N ILE A 255 21.79 -0.51 -4.59
CA ILE A 255 20.92 -0.25 -5.74
C ILE A 255 21.75 -0.16 -7.01
N ALA A 256 21.40 -0.96 -8.02
CA ALA A 256 22.00 -0.91 -9.35
C ALA A 256 20.97 -0.53 -10.41
N LEU A 257 21.37 0.32 -11.36
CA LEU A 257 20.56 0.68 -12.53
C LEU A 257 21.36 0.50 -13.82
N SER A 258 20.69 0.08 -14.88
CA SER A 258 21.26 0.04 -16.23
C SER A 258 20.30 0.63 -17.27
N LEU A 259 20.87 1.18 -18.34
CA LEU A 259 20.18 1.70 -19.50
C LEU A 259 20.87 1.16 -20.76
N VAL A 260 20.10 0.48 -21.60
CA VAL A 260 20.57 -0.22 -22.80
C VAL A 260 19.84 0.32 -24.03
N SER A 261 20.59 0.59 -25.09
CA SER A 261 20.11 1.07 -26.38
C SER A 261 19.37 0.00 -27.19
N PRO A 262 18.67 0.38 -28.28
CA PRO A 262 18.03 -0.58 -29.19
C PRO A 262 18.98 -1.59 -29.84
N THR A 263 20.27 -1.25 -30.00
CA THR A 263 21.28 -2.15 -30.58
C THR A 263 21.87 -3.13 -29.55
N GLY A 264 21.48 -3.01 -28.28
CA GLY A 264 22.02 -3.82 -27.18
C GLY A 264 23.24 -3.20 -26.49
N ALA A 265 23.77 -2.06 -26.95
CA ALA A 265 24.86 -1.38 -26.27
C ALA A 265 24.40 -0.74 -24.95
N THR A 266 25.15 -0.95 -23.87
CA THR A 266 24.95 -0.29 -22.58
C THR A 266 25.29 1.20 -22.71
N LEU A 267 24.29 2.06 -22.53
CA LEU A 267 24.44 3.51 -22.58
C LEU A 267 24.92 4.06 -21.24
N ALA A 268 24.40 3.49 -20.14
CA ALA A 268 24.84 3.83 -18.80
C ALA A 268 24.55 2.68 -17.83
N GLN A 269 25.42 2.51 -16.84
CA GLN A 269 25.20 1.60 -15.72
C GLN A 269 25.84 2.18 -14.47
N ARG A 270 25.19 2.05 -13.32
CA ARG A 270 25.76 2.47 -12.04
C ARG A 270 25.27 1.58 -10.90
N SER A 271 26.12 1.44 -9.88
CA SER A 271 25.74 0.96 -8.56
C SER A 271 25.87 2.11 -7.58
N LEU A 272 24.87 2.32 -6.74
CA LEU A 272 24.93 3.28 -5.65
C LEU A 272 25.67 2.66 -4.45
N PRO A 273 26.26 3.48 -3.56
CA PRO A 273 26.71 3.00 -2.26
C PRO A 273 25.58 2.33 -1.48
N PRO A 274 25.90 1.42 -0.52
CA PRO A 274 24.91 0.86 0.38
C PRO A 274 24.12 1.95 1.09
N LEU A 275 22.80 1.74 1.26
CA LEU A 275 21.97 2.70 1.98
C LEU A 275 22.39 2.80 3.45
N GLU A 276 22.63 4.02 3.93
CA GLU A 276 22.99 4.27 5.34
C GLU A 276 21.83 3.98 6.32
N SER A 277 20.59 4.05 5.83
CA SER A 277 19.37 3.87 6.62
C SER A 277 18.27 3.26 5.76
N ALA A 278 17.32 2.59 6.41
CA ALA A 278 16.10 2.12 5.76
C ALA A 278 15.33 3.30 5.13
N LYS A 279 14.65 3.04 4.02
CA LYS A 279 13.88 4.02 3.26
C LYS A 279 12.48 3.48 3.01
N ALA A 280 11.47 4.15 3.59
CA ALA A 280 10.07 3.90 3.26
C ALA A 280 9.82 4.08 1.75
N GLN A 281 10.55 5.01 1.13
CA GLN A 281 10.58 5.24 -0.31
C GLN A 281 11.95 5.77 -0.73
N HIS A 282 12.43 5.34 -1.90
CA HIS A 282 13.68 5.82 -2.48
C HIS A 282 13.56 5.89 -4.00
N ILE A 283 14.06 6.98 -4.60
CA ILE A 283 14.12 7.15 -6.04
C ILE A 283 15.57 7.15 -6.51
N ALA A 284 15.84 6.38 -7.56
CA ALA A 284 17.12 6.41 -8.26
C ALA A 284 16.88 6.50 -9.77
N TYR A 285 17.79 7.17 -10.46
CA TYR A 285 17.70 7.36 -11.91
C TYR A 285 19.08 7.38 -12.56
N ILE A 286 19.18 6.94 -13.80
CA ILE A 286 20.40 6.99 -14.60
C ILE A 286 20.05 7.50 -15.99
N GLY A 287 20.92 8.29 -16.60
CA GLY A 287 20.62 8.80 -17.93
C GLY A 287 21.83 9.28 -18.70
N VAL A 288 21.60 9.51 -19.98
CA VAL A 288 22.61 9.95 -20.94
C VAL A 288 22.09 11.16 -21.72
N LYS A 289 23.02 12.04 -22.10
CA LYS A 289 22.75 13.17 -22.99
C LYS A 289 22.63 12.69 -24.43
N ARG A 290 21.80 13.38 -25.22
CA ARG A 290 21.60 13.11 -26.65
C ARG A 290 22.93 13.11 -27.43
N PRO A 291 23.27 12.03 -28.15
CA PRO A 291 24.41 11.99 -29.06
C PRO A 291 24.24 12.98 -30.22
N ALA A 292 25.35 13.40 -30.83
CA ALA A 292 25.32 14.30 -32.00
C ALA A 292 24.51 13.71 -33.17
N ALA A 293 24.58 12.39 -33.39
CA ALA A 293 23.80 11.67 -34.40
C ALA A 293 22.30 11.53 -34.05
N GLY A 294 21.88 12.00 -32.87
CA GLY A 294 20.54 11.80 -32.33
C GLY A 294 20.36 10.46 -31.62
N TRP A 295 19.11 10.17 -31.24
CA TRP A 295 18.75 8.90 -30.61
C TRP A 295 18.51 7.84 -31.68
N PRO A 296 19.18 6.68 -31.62
CA PRO A 296 18.78 5.52 -32.41
C PRO A 296 17.30 5.20 -32.18
N ALA A 297 16.54 5.04 -33.26
CA ALA A 297 15.14 4.63 -33.16
C ALA A 297 15.05 3.19 -32.65
N GLY A 298 14.05 2.89 -31.84
CA GLY A 298 13.76 1.54 -31.37
C GLY A 298 13.54 1.44 -29.86
N THR A 299 13.73 0.22 -29.34
CA THR A 299 13.38 -0.11 -27.95
C THR A 299 14.59 0.05 -27.02
N TYR A 300 14.51 1.02 -26.12
CA TYR A 300 15.44 1.18 -25.01
C TYR A 300 14.98 0.32 -23.85
N LYS A 301 15.92 -0.28 -23.14
CA LYS A 301 15.66 -1.14 -21.99
C LYS A 301 16.36 -0.57 -20.76
N ALA A 302 15.71 -0.66 -19.62
CA ALA A 302 16.30 -0.31 -18.34
C ALA A 302 16.05 -1.41 -17.32
N SER A 303 16.95 -1.52 -16.36
CA SER A 303 16.81 -2.41 -15.21
C SER A 303 17.13 -1.68 -13.91
N TYR A 304 16.50 -2.14 -12.83
CA TYR A 304 16.71 -1.74 -11.46
C TYR A 304 16.80 -3.00 -10.60
N THR A 305 17.85 -3.10 -9.79
CA THR A 305 18.06 -4.19 -8.85
C THR A 305 18.46 -3.65 -7.50
N VAL A 306 17.83 -4.18 -6.45
CA VAL A 306 18.27 -4.04 -5.06
C VAL A 306 18.91 -5.35 -4.66
N THR A 307 20.15 -5.27 -4.19
CA THR A 307 20.86 -6.40 -3.59
C THR A 307 20.91 -6.20 -2.08
N ARG A 308 20.40 -7.18 -1.34
CA ARG A 308 20.39 -7.23 0.12
C ARG A 308 21.26 -8.39 0.57
N GLN A 309 22.28 -8.10 1.38
CA GLN A 309 23.22 -9.13 1.87
C GLN A 309 23.78 -10.03 0.75
N GLY A 310 24.12 -9.43 -0.39
CA GLY A 310 24.67 -10.14 -1.55
C GLY A 310 23.65 -10.89 -2.42
N ARG A 311 22.35 -10.87 -2.10
CA ARG A 311 21.29 -11.52 -2.91
C ARG A 311 20.33 -10.51 -3.52
N PRO A 312 19.80 -10.74 -4.74
CA PRO A 312 18.74 -9.91 -5.29
C PRO A 312 17.50 -9.95 -4.38
N ALA A 313 17.05 -8.79 -3.90
CA ALA A 313 15.85 -8.63 -3.09
C ALA A 313 14.69 -8.06 -3.92
N VAL A 314 14.96 -7.04 -4.73
CA VAL A 314 13.97 -6.40 -5.60
C VAL A 314 14.57 -6.28 -6.99
N THR A 315 13.85 -6.69 -8.03
CA THR A 315 14.30 -6.50 -9.42
C THR A 315 13.13 -6.05 -10.30
N ARG A 316 13.39 -5.09 -11.19
CA ARG A 316 12.44 -4.67 -12.22
C ARG A 316 13.19 -4.31 -13.50
N SER A 317 12.62 -4.71 -14.63
CA SER A 317 13.06 -4.25 -15.95
C SER A 317 11.88 -3.66 -16.72
N TRP A 318 12.13 -2.61 -17.48
CA TRP A 318 11.12 -1.93 -18.30
C TRP A 318 11.72 -1.42 -19.60
N ARG A 319 10.86 -0.97 -20.51
CA ARG A 319 11.25 -0.58 -21.87
C ARG A 319 10.42 0.58 -22.37
N ILE A 320 11.00 1.35 -23.27
CA ILE A 320 10.32 2.42 -24.02
C ILE A 320 10.74 2.36 -25.48
N ARG A 321 9.83 2.71 -26.39
CA ARG A 321 10.15 2.97 -27.78
C ARG A 321 10.37 4.45 -28.01
N ILE A 322 11.50 4.83 -28.59
CA ILE A 322 11.80 6.20 -29.02
C ILE A 322 12.04 6.15 -30.53
N GLY A 323 11.40 7.02 -31.30
CA GLY A 323 11.45 6.97 -32.76
C GLY A 323 10.43 6.01 -33.36
#